data_AF-A0A7V1DN43-F1
#
_entry.id   AF-A0A7V1DN43-F1
#
_cell.length_a   1.000
_cell.length_b   1.000
_cell.length_c   1.000
_cell.angle_alpha   90.00
_cell.angle_beta   90.00
_cell.angle_gamma   90.00
#
_symmetry.space_group_name_H-M   'P 1'
#
loop_
_entity.id
_entity.type
_entity.pdbx_description
1 polymer ?
#
loop_
_entity_poly.entity_id
_entity_poly.type
_entity_poly.pdbx_seq_one_letter_code
_entity_poly.pdbx_strand_id
1 'polypeptide(L)'
;MRPALSPEQRRLRARIMRSLRSQGFHVRQGLLELPEAIQKEGLRALHREAVRRQVERARAGLERFEDRLLGRMAAGSEVIPTRISPRLVRVQPGSEDELLFRYARLHWSIPVSPGYGRRLRFPVYDDANGELMGLFGLGDPVFSRGPRDRWIGWTPSERKKRLGNVTDAFVLGAVPP
;
A
#
# COMPACT_ATOMS: atom_id res chain seq x y z
N MET A 1 35.49 1.95 -6.78
CA MET A 1 35.81 1.24 -5.53
C MET A 1 34.80 1.67 -4.47
N ARG A 2 33.98 0.77 -3.91
CA ARG A 2 33.02 1.17 -2.85
C ARG A 2 33.81 1.52 -1.59
N PRO A 3 33.57 2.69 -0.96
CA PRO A 3 34.32 3.09 0.24
C PRO A 3 34.15 2.07 1.36
N ALA A 4 35.21 1.87 2.16
CA ALA A 4 35.17 0.99 3.32
C ALA A 4 34.16 1.53 4.34
N LEU A 5 33.29 0.65 4.86
CA LEU A 5 32.28 1.02 5.84
C LEU A 5 32.92 1.34 7.19
N SER A 6 32.47 2.42 7.84
CA SER A 6 32.85 2.73 9.23
C SER A 6 32.43 1.61 10.19
N PRO A 7 33.03 1.52 11.40
CA PRO A 7 32.61 0.56 12.42
C PRO A 7 31.10 0.62 12.74
N GLU A 8 30.53 1.83 12.78
CA GLU A 8 29.10 2.05 13.01
C GLU A 8 28.25 1.56 11.83
N GLN A 9 28.63 1.89 10.60
CA GLN A 9 27.95 1.42 9.39
C GLN A 9 27.96 -0.11 9.30
N ARG A 10 29.06 -0.77 9.70
CA ARG A 10 29.15 -2.24 9.79
C ARG A 10 28.17 -2.80 10.82
N ARG A 11 28.07 -2.19 12.02
CA ARG A 11 27.12 -2.58 13.05
C ARG A 11 25.67 -2.42 12.59
N LEU A 12 25.32 -1.29 11.99
CA LEU A 12 23.99 -1.04 11.45
C LEU A 12 23.66 -2.04 10.34
N ARG A 13 24.58 -2.26 9.40
CA ARG A 13 24.40 -3.26 8.34
C ARG A 13 24.14 -4.65 8.91
N ALA A 14 24.91 -5.08 9.91
CA ALA A 14 24.70 -6.39 10.55
C ALA A 14 23.30 -6.51 11.18
N ARG A 15 22.80 -5.45 11.83
CA ARG A 15 21.43 -5.40 12.39
C ARG A 15 20.36 -5.47 11.32
N ILE A 16 20.51 -4.70 10.23
CA ILE A 16 19.58 -4.72 9.09
C ILE A 16 19.52 -6.13 8.48
N MET A 17 20.67 -6.73 8.22
CA MET A 17 20.77 -8.06 7.61
C MET A 17 20.17 -9.14 8.52
N ARG A 18 20.39 -9.03 9.84
CA ARG A 18 19.75 -9.93 10.82
C ARG A 18 18.23 -9.80 10.79
N SER A 19 17.70 -8.57 10.77
CA SER A 19 16.26 -8.29 10.70
C SER A 19 15.61 -8.81 9.41
N LEU A 20 16.27 -8.63 8.27
CA LEU A 20 15.77 -9.13 6.97
C LEU A 20 15.74 -10.66 6.96
N ARG A 21 16.80 -11.32 7.44
CA ARG A 21 16.86 -12.78 7.53
C ARG A 21 15.82 -13.34 8.50
N SER A 22 15.59 -12.72 9.65
CA SER A 22 14.55 -13.16 10.59
C SER A 22 13.13 -13.01 10.04
N GLN A 23 12.92 -12.11 9.07
CA GLN A 23 11.65 -12.00 8.36
C GLN A 23 11.50 -13.07 7.27
N GLY A 24 12.58 -13.75 6.87
CA GLY A 24 12.57 -14.80 5.84
C GLY A 24 13.19 -14.38 4.50
N PHE A 25 13.80 -13.18 4.40
CA PHE A 25 14.50 -12.77 3.19
C PHE A 25 15.88 -13.44 3.07
N HIS A 26 16.27 -13.79 1.86
CA HIS A 26 17.63 -14.23 1.54
C HIS A 26 18.46 -13.06 1.06
N VAL A 27 19.77 -13.11 1.35
CA VAL A 27 20.71 -12.15 0.79
C VAL A 27 21.84 -12.90 0.11
N ARG A 28 21.86 -12.85 -1.23
CA ARG A 28 22.89 -13.45 -2.07
C ARG A 28 23.62 -12.36 -2.84
N GLN A 29 24.96 -12.38 -2.80
CA GLN A 29 25.81 -11.40 -3.50
C GLN A 29 25.47 -9.91 -3.24
N GLY A 30 24.87 -9.61 -2.09
CA GLY A 30 24.45 -8.25 -1.73
C GLY A 30 23.10 -7.81 -2.31
N LEU A 31 22.37 -8.71 -2.97
CA LEU A 31 20.99 -8.55 -3.41
C LEU A 31 20.04 -9.19 -2.40
N LEU A 32 18.92 -8.52 -2.15
CA LEU A 32 17.81 -9.05 -1.35
C LEU A 32 16.92 -9.90 -2.27
N GLU A 33 16.75 -11.16 -1.92
CA GLU A 33 15.98 -12.13 -2.70
C GLU A 33 14.84 -12.69 -1.85
N LEU A 34 13.71 -12.93 -2.52
CA LEU A 34 12.64 -13.72 -1.95
C LEU A 34 13.03 -15.21 -2.00
N PRO A 35 12.55 -16.04 -1.06
CA PRO A 35 12.60 -17.49 -1.20
C PRO A 35 12.09 -17.96 -2.58
N GLU A 36 12.77 -18.94 -3.16
CA GLU A 36 12.32 -19.57 -4.41
C GLU A 36 10.93 -20.20 -4.20
N ALA A 37 10.08 -20.14 -5.23
CA ALA A 37 8.71 -20.67 -5.20
C ALA A 37 7.84 -20.17 -4.03
N ILE A 38 8.04 -18.92 -3.57
CA ILE A 38 7.24 -18.35 -2.49
C ILE A 38 5.74 -18.31 -2.86
N GLN A 39 4.93 -19.01 -2.06
CA GLN A 39 3.48 -18.97 -2.17
C GLN A 39 2.92 -17.70 -1.51
N LYS A 40 1.64 -17.39 -1.73
CA LYS A 40 0.99 -16.19 -1.19
C LYS A 40 1.15 -16.09 0.33
N GLU A 41 1.01 -17.21 1.03
CA GLU A 41 1.13 -17.33 2.49
C GLU A 41 2.56 -16.99 2.95
N GLY A 42 3.57 -17.43 2.20
CA GLY A 42 4.96 -17.07 2.44
C GLY A 42 5.17 -15.56 2.30
N LEU A 43 4.61 -14.94 1.26
CA LEU A 43 4.73 -13.50 1.05
C LEU A 43 4.06 -12.70 2.20
N ARG A 44 2.88 -13.13 2.65
CA ARG A 44 2.22 -12.56 3.83
C ARG A 44 3.09 -12.72 5.07
N ALA A 45 3.70 -13.88 5.27
CA ALA A 45 4.57 -14.15 6.41
C ALA A 45 5.78 -13.22 6.47
N LEU A 46 6.43 -12.95 5.32
CA LEU A 46 7.55 -11.99 5.20
C LEU A 46 7.15 -10.58 5.67
N HIS A 47 5.90 -10.17 5.40
CA HIS A 47 5.43 -8.83 5.67
C HIS A 47 4.74 -8.63 7.02
N ARG A 48 4.55 -9.69 7.83
CA ARG A 48 3.87 -9.61 9.14
C ARG A 48 4.44 -8.54 10.06
N GLU A 49 5.77 -8.46 10.17
CA GLU A 49 6.43 -7.45 11.01
C GLU A 49 6.14 -6.01 10.52
N ALA A 50 6.13 -5.81 9.20
CA ALA A 50 5.83 -4.50 8.62
C ALA A 50 4.36 -4.10 8.85
N VAL A 51 3.43 -5.05 8.67
CA VAL A 51 2.00 -4.83 8.97
C VAL A 51 1.80 -4.52 10.46
N ARG A 52 2.37 -5.32 11.36
CA ARG A 52 2.28 -5.10 12.82
C ARG A 52 2.71 -3.68 13.20
N ARG A 53 3.85 -3.23 12.68
CA ARG A 53 4.34 -1.86 12.93
C ARG A 53 3.47 -0.77 12.34
N GLN A 54 2.83 -0.99 11.19
CA GLN A 54 1.88 -0.03 10.65
C GLN A 54 0.65 0.11 11.54
N VAL A 55 0.12 -1.01 12.05
CA VAL A 55 -1.00 -1.04 12.99
C VAL A 55 -0.62 -0.35 14.31
N GLU A 56 0.52 -0.72 14.93
CA GLU A 56 1.02 -0.10 16.17
C GLU A 56 1.15 1.42 16.04
N ARG A 57 1.71 1.91 14.94
CA ARG A 57 1.84 3.36 14.68
C ARG A 57 0.50 4.04 14.45
N ALA A 58 -0.46 3.36 13.85
CA ALA A 58 -1.76 3.92 13.54
C ALA A 58 -2.70 3.94 14.75
N ARG A 59 -2.52 3.00 15.69
CA ARG A 59 -3.37 2.81 16.89
C ARG A 59 -3.64 4.13 17.63
N ALA A 60 -2.58 4.87 17.97
CA ALA A 60 -2.68 6.12 18.72
C ALA A 60 -3.61 7.18 18.09
N GLY A 61 -3.82 7.13 16.77
CA GLY A 61 -4.66 8.08 16.04
C GLY A 61 -6.00 7.53 15.55
N LEU A 62 -6.25 6.22 15.65
CA LEU A 62 -7.43 5.56 15.08
C LEU A 62 -8.28 4.79 16.10
N GLU A 63 -7.67 4.28 17.18
CA GLU A 63 -8.33 3.38 18.14
C GLU A 63 -9.61 3.98 18.73
N ARG A 64 -9.61 5.26 19.10
CA ARG A 64 -10.79 5.96 19.61
C ARG A 64 -11.94 6.12 18.61
N PHE A 65 -11.72 5.83 17.33
CA PHE A 65 -12.73 5.91 16.29
C PHE A 65 -13.14 4.52 15.77
N GLU A 66 -12.55 3.44 16.30
CA GLU A 66 -12.66 2.09 15.74
C GLU A 66 -14.11 1.65 15.57
N ASP A 67 -14.97 1.78 16.59
CA ASP A 67 -16.39 1.40 16.50
C ASP A 67 -17.12 2.10 15.35
N ARG A 68 -16.85 3.40 15.14
CA ARG A 68 -17.44 4.18 14.05
C ARG A 68 -16.90 3.75 12.69
N LEU A 69 -15.61 3.45 12.60
CA LEU A 69 -14.96 3.06 11.35
C LEU A 69 -15.34 1.62 10.93
N LEU A 70 -15.52 0.73 11.90
CA LEU A 70 -16.04 -0.63 11.68
C LEU A 70 -17.48 -0.61 11.19
N GLY A 71 -18.32 0.28 11.72
CA GLY A 71 -19.69 0.50 11.25
C GLY A 71 -19.81 1.10 9.84
N ARG A 72 -18.70 1.21 9.09
CA ARG A 72 -18.66 1.62 7.68
C ARG A 72 -18.16 0.49 6.78
N MET A 73 -17.89 -0.68 7.34
CA MET A 73 -17.51 -1.88 6.62
C MET A 73 -18.75 -2.75 6.47
N ALA A 74 -18.96 -3.29 5.28
CA ALA A 74 -20.05 -4.23 5.06
C ALA A 74 -19.82 -5.50 5.88
N ALA A 75 -20.89 -6.10 6.39
CA ALA A 75 -20.93 -7.52 6.68
C ALA A 75 -21.21 -8.29 5.39
N GLY A 76 -20.68 -9.52 5.26
CA GLY A 76 -20.91 -10.37 4.09
C GLY A 76 -22.38 -10.56 3.69
N SER A 77 -23.29 -10.54 4.66
CA SER A 77 -24.74 -10.64 4.44
C SER A 77 -25.39 -9.39 3.83
N GLU A 78 -24.73 -8.23 3.91
CA GLU A 78 -25.21 -6.95 3.37
C GLU A 78 -24.80 -6.75 1.92
N VAL A 79 -23.88 -7.58 1.41
CA VAL A 79 -23.41 -7.51 0.03
C VAL A 79 -24.36 -8.31 -0.87
N ILE A 80 -24.98 -7.62 -1.83
CA ILE A 80 -25.81 -8.23 -2.87
C ILE A 80 -25.04 -8.11 -4.20
N PRO A 81 -24.31 -9.16 -4.64
CA PRO A 81 -23.39 -9.06 -5.78
C PRO A 81 -24.03 -8.56 -7.07
N THR A 82 -25.31 -8.89 -7.29
CA THR A 82 -26.07 -8.48 -8.48
C THR A 82 -26.52 -7.02 -8.46
N ARG A 83 -26.35 -6.31 -7.34
CA ARG A 83 -26.78 -4.92 -7.16
C ARG A 83 -25.64 -3.94 -6.93
N ILE A 84 -24.38 -4.40 -6.89
CA ILE A 84 -23.21 -3.56 -6.61
C ILE A 84 -23.20 -2.32 -7.50
N SER A 85 -23.12 -1.15 -6.88
CA SER A 85 -23.11 0.16 -7.53
C SER A 85 -21.98 1.03 -6.95
N PRO A 86 -20.74 0.93 -7.46
CA PRO A 86 -19.59 1.60 -6.87
C PRO A 86 -19.64 3.12 -7.02
N ARG A 87 -19.36 3.84 -5.92
CA ARG A 87 -19.20 5.30 -5.89
C ARG A 87 -17.87 5.70 -5.26
N LEU A 88 -17.14 6.56 -5.96
CA LEU A 88 -15.89 7.15 -5.45
C LEU A 88 -16.18 8.40 -4.62
N VAL A 89 -15.57 8.49 -3.45
CA VAL A 89 -15.67 9.68 -2.59
C VAL A 89 -14.32 10.37 -2.43
N ARG A 90 -14.28 11.67 -2.76
CA ARG A 90 -13.25 12.65 -2.40
C ARG A 90 -12.79 12.59 -0.94
N VAL A 91 -11.67 11.95 -0.55
CA VAL A 91 -11.11 12.22 0.80
C VAL A 91 -10.75 13.70 0.91
N GLN A 92 -11.29 14.36 1.93
CA GLN A 92 -10.92 15.71 2.34
C GLN A 92 -10.03 15.68 3.59
N PRO A 93 -9.12 16.66 3.76
CA PRO A 93 -8.32 16.77 4.97
C PRO A 93 -9.20 16.87 6.23
N GLY A 94 -8.89 16.08 7.26
CA GLY A 94 -9.62 16.08 8.54
C GLY A 94 -10.99 15.40 8.50
N SER A 95 -11.39 14.82 7.37
CA SER A 95 -12.67 14.11 7.23
C SER A 95 -12.66 12.72 7.89
N GLU A 96 -13.85 12.18 8.14
CA GLU A 96 -13.99 10.78 8.58
C GLU A 96 -13.53 9.79 7.51
N ASP A 97 -13.73 10.12 6.22
CA ASP A 97 -13.19 9.34 5.10
C ASP A 97 -11.65 9.29 5.10
N GLU A 98 -10.97 10.30 5.63
CA GLU A 98 -9.51 10.25 5.82
C GLU A 98 -9.11 9.21 6.88
N LEU A 99 -9.86 9.14 7.98
CA LEU A 99 -9.65 8.14 9.02
C LEU A 99 -9.99 6.74 8.51
N LEU A 100 -11.12 6.59 7.82
CA LEU A 100 -11.57 5.32 7.22
C LEU A 100 -10.57 4.79 6.21
N PHE A 101 -10.07 5.64 5.30
CA PHE A 101 -9.05 5.24 4.32
C PHE A 101 -7.76 4.75 5.00
N ARG A 102 -7.36 5.41 6.11
CA ARG A 102 -6.17 5.01 6.88
C ARG A 102 -6.40 3.72 7.67
N TYR A 103 -7.61 3.49 8.16
CA TYR A 103 -8.00 2.31 8.92
C TYR A 103 -8.16 1.08 8.02
N ALA A 104 -9.01 1.17 6.98
CA ALA A 104 -9.35 0.05 6.12
C ALA A 104 -8.13 -0.60 5.44
N ARG A 105 -7.12 0.18 5.03
CA ARG A 105 -5.88 -0.39 4.45
C ARG A 105 -5.07 -1.25 5.42
N LEU A 106 -5.28 -1.12 6.74
CA LEU A 106 -4.57 -1.90 7.76
C LEU A 106 -5.08 -3.35 7.83
N HIS A 107 -6.24 -3.64 7.25
CA HIS A 107 -6.79 -5.00 7.16
C HIS A 107 -6.09 -5.86 6.09
N TRP A 108 -5.24 -5.26 5.26
CA TRP A 108 -4.54 -5.99 4.21
C TRP A 108 -3.24 -6.63 4.70
N SER A 109 -3.00 -7.87 4.23
CA SER A 109 -1.82 -8.65 4.60
C SER A 109 -0.52 -8.14 3.96
N ILE A 110 -0.61 -7.28 2.94
CA ILE A 110 0.54 -6.64 2.29
C ILE A 110 0.47 -5.15 2.62
N PRO A 111 1.50 -4.59 3.29
CA PRO A 111 1.45 -3.23 3.78
C PRO A 111 1.45 -2.25 2.61
N VAL A 112 0.44 -1.38 2.57
CA VAL A 112 0.40 -0.29 1.59
C VAL A 112 1.11 0.92 2.18
N SER A 113 2.13 1.40 1.48
CA SER A 113 2.82 2.62 1.87
C SER A 113 1.88 3.82 1.68
N PRO A 114 1.83 4.78 2.63
CA PRO A 114 1.19 6.08 2.36
C PRO A 114 1.85 6.82 1.19
N GLY A 115 3.08 6.44 0.81
CA GLY A 115 3.85 7.09 -0.24
C GLY A 115 4.27 8.51 0.14
N TYR A 116 4.83 9.22 -0.84
CA TYR A 116 5.19 10.64 -0.76
C TYR A 116 4.64 11.38 -1.99
N GLY A 117 4.55 12.71 -1.93
CA GLY A 117 4.04 13.53 -3.05
C GLY A 117 2.53 13.76 -3.02
N ARG A 118 1.97 14.22 -4.14
CA ARG A 118 0.54 14.55 -4.25
C ARG A 118 -0.28 13.28 -4.40
N ARG A 119 -1.33 13.17 -3.59
CA ARG A 119 -2.17 11.98 -3.50
C ARG A 119 -3.64 12.37 -3.49
N LEU A 120 -4.40 11.73 -4.38
CA LEU A 120 -5.85 11.67 -4.29
C LEU A 120 -6.21 10.32 -3.71
N ARG A 121 -7.09 10.33 -2.72
CA ARG A 121 -7.57 9.15 -2.01
C ARG A 121 -9.08 9.09 -2.17
N PHE A 122 -9.59 7.89 -2.39
CA PHE A 122 -11.00 7.62 -2.59
C PHE A 122 -11.39 6.33 -1.87
N PRO A 123 -12.19 6.38 -0.79
CA PRO A 123 -13.00 5.25 -0.40
C PRO A 123 -13.98 4.98 -1.53
N VAL A 124 -14.15 3.70 -1.83
CA VAL A 124 -15.14 3.22 -2.79
C VAL A 124 -16.27 2.64 -1.96
N TYR A 125 -17.43 3.25 -2.06
CA TYR A 125 -18.65 2.76 -1.42
C TYR A 125 -19.47 1.97 -2.43
N ASP A 126 -20.22 0.98 -1.96
CA ASP A 126 -21.30 0.38 -2.74
C ASP A 126 -22.60 1.10 -2.41
N ASP A 127 -23.19 1.84 -3.35
CA ASP A 127 -24.46 2.55 -3.14
C ASP A 127 -25.65 1.61 -2.91
N ALA A 128 -25.50 0.30 -3.18
CA ALA A 128 -26.56 -0.67 -2.91
C ALA A 128 -26.79 -0.92 -1.42
N ASN A 129 -25.75 -0.81 -0.59
CA ASN A 129 -25.82 -0.98 0.87
C ASN A 129 -25.26 0.20 1.67
N GLY A 130 -24.57 1.14 1.01
CA GLY A 130 -23.98 2.32 1.63
C GLY A 130 -22.60 2.09 2.24
N GLU A 131 -22.05 0.89 2.13
CA GLU A 131 -20.88 0.44 2.87
C GLU A 131 -19.58 0.49 2.06
N LEU A 132 -18.45 0.50 2.75
CA LEU A 132 -17.13 0.52 2.12
C LEU A 132 -16.86 -0.82 1.40
N MET A 133 -16.66 -0.77 0.09
CA MET A 133 -16.28 -1.94 -0.72
C MET A 133 -14.79 -1.99 -1.06
N GLY A 134 -14.10 -0.84 -1.02
CA GLY A 134 -12.71 -0.77 -1.48
C GLY A 134 -12.05 0.57 -1.27
N LEU A 135 -10.75 0.62 -1.59
CA LEU A 135 -9.96 1.83 -1.59
C LEU A 135 -9.29 2.02 -2.95
N PHE A 136 -9.28 3.26 -3.41
CA PHE A 136 -8.61 3.68 -4.63
C PHE A 136 -7.78 4.93 -4.37
N GLY A 137 -6.57 4.99 -4.92
CA GLY A 137 -5.73 6.15 -4.75
C GLY A 137 -4.77 6.37 -5.91
N LEU A 138 -4.70 7.64 -6.31
CA LEU A 138 -3.87 8.14 -7.40
C LEU A 138 -2.78 9.04 -6.84
N GLY A 139 -1.62 9.07 -7.48
CA GLY A 139 -0.68 10.15 -7.24
C GLY A 139 0.37 10.27 -8.32
N ASP A 140 1.41 11.04 -7.99
CA ASP A 140 2.48 11.36 -8.94
C ASP A 140 3.07 10.06 -9.52
N PRO A 141 3.25 9.99 -10.84
CA PRO A 141 3.66 8.78 -11.53
C PRO A 141 5.14 8.46 -11.28
N VAL A 142 5.47 7.16 -11.22
CA VAL A 142 6.86 6.73 -11.07
C VAL A 142 7.62 7.05 -12.36
N PHE A 143 8.76 7.74 -12.24
CA PHE A 143 9.57 8.11 -13.41
C PHE A 143 9.98 6.88 -14.22
N SER A 144 10.66 5.93 -13.59
CA SER A 144 11.25 4.76 -14.27
C SER A 144 10.29 3.56 -14.33
N ARG A 145 9.17 3.70 -15.04
CA ARG A 145 8.17 2.62 -15.21
C ARG A 145 8.18 2.07 -16.64
N GLY A 146 9.18 1.25 -16.95
CA GLY A 146 9.42 0.71 -18.30
C GLY A 146 8.21 0.07 -19.00
N PRO A 147 7.37 -0.75 -18.32
CA PRO A 147 6.16 -1.29 -18.93
C PRO A 147 5.16 -0.22 -19.42
N ARG A 148 4.97 0.86 -18.65
CA ARG A 148 4.11 1.99 -19.06
C ARG A 148 4.68 2.66 -20.32
N ASP A 149 5.96 3.03 -20.26
CA ASP A 149 6.61 3.76 -21.36
C ASP A 149 6.54 2.94 -22.66
N ARG A 150 6.76 1.62 -22.61
CA ARG A 150 6.62 0.74 -23.77
C ARG A 150 5.19 0.64 -24.28
N TRP A 151 4.20 0.50 -23.39
CA TRP A 151 2.80 0.38 -23.77
C TRP A 151 2.27 1.65 -24.44
N ILE A 152 2.64 2.83 -23.95
CA ILE A 152 2.25 4.12 -24.57
C ILE A 152 3.11 4.43 -25.81
N GLY A 153 4.29 3.82 -25.94
CA GLY A 153 5.25 4.12 -27.00
C GLY A 153 6.13 5.34 -26.72
N TRP A 154 6.36 5.68 -25.44
CA TRP A 154 7.22 6.79 -25.07
C TRP A 154 8.71 6.43 -25.12
N THR A 155 9.45 7.24 -25.87
CA THR A 155 10.90 7.39 -25.73
C THR A 155 11.27 8.09 -24.41
N PRO A 156 12.54 8.04 -23.95
CA PRO A 156 12.98 8.76 -22.75
C PRO A 156 12.72 10.27 -22.79
N SER A 157 12.81 10.88 -23.98
CA SER A 157 12.54 12.30 -24.19
C SER A 157 11.05 12.62 -24.10
N GLU A 158 10.18 11.77 -24.68
CA GLU A 158 8.73 11.90 -24.55
C GLU A 158 8.26 11.70 -23.11
N ARG A 159 8.81 10.72 -22.40
CA ARG A 159 8.53 10.54 -20.97
C ARG A 159 8.81 11.83 -20.22
N LYS A 160 9.98 12.44 -20.41
CA LYS A 160 10.33 13.69 -19.71
C LYS A 160 9.31 14.81 -19.95
N LYS A 161 8.71 14.87 -21.14
CA LYS A 161 7.70 15.88 -21.51
C LYS A 161 6.29 15.55 -21.04
N ARG A 162 5.89 14.26 -21.08
CA ARG A 162 4.49 13.84 -20.92
C ARG A 162 4.17 13.23 -19.55
N LEU A 163 5.18 12.86 -18.77
CA LEU A 163 4.98 12.21 -17.47
C LEU A 163 4.13 13.06 -16.50
N GLY A 164 4.23 14.39 -16.56
CA GLY A 164 3.41 15.28 -15.73
C GLY A 164 1.90 15.22 -16.00
N ASN A 165 1.48 14.59 -17.11
CA ASN A 165 0.08 14.51 -17.55
C ASN A 165 -0.57 13.15 -17.21
N VAL A 166 0.14 12.27 -16.50
CA VAL A 166 -0.38 10.97 -16.08
C VAL A 166 -0.28 10.82 -14.57
N THR A 167 -1.06 9.88 -14.01
CA THR A 167 -1.00 9.52 -12.60
C THR A 167 -0.87 8.01 -12.47
N ASP A 168 -0.25 7.55 -11.38
CA ASP A 168 -0.17 6.13 -11.05
C ASP A 168 -1.18 5.81 -9.94
N ALA A 169 -1.92 4.72 -10.12
CA ALA A 169 -2.62 4.10 -9.01
C ALA A 169 -1.59 3.53 -8.03
N PHE A 170 -1.54 4.09 -6.82
CA PHE A 170 -0.64 3.61 -5.75
C PHE A 170 -1.36 2.68 -4.78
N VAL A 171 -2.69 2.66 -4.83
CA VAL A 171 -3.54 1.76 -4.07
C VAL A 171 -4.81 1.48 -4.86
N LEU A 172 -5.13 0.20 -4.98
CA LEU A 172 -6.37 -0.31 -5.55
C LEU A 172 -6.61 -1.66 -4.90
N GLY A 173 -7.66 -1.78 -4.11
CA GLY A 173 -7.97 -3.02 -3.43
C GLY A 173 -9.36 -3.02 -2.82
N ALA A 174 -9.97 -4.20 -2.79
CA ALA A 174 -11.21 -4.43 -2.07
C ALA A 174 -10.96 -4.46 -0.56
N VAL A 175 -11.97 -4.06 0.20
CA VAL A 175 -12.02 -4.27 1.65
C VAL A 175 -12.91 -5.50 1.88
N PRO A 176 -12.49 -6.46 2.72
CA PRO A 176 -13.31 -7.63 3.01
C PRO A 176 -14.60 -7.20 3.72
N PRO A 177 -15.74 -7.82 3.39
CA PRO A 177 -16.96 -7.71 4.18
C PRO A 177 -16.95 -8.68 5.39
#